data_AF-U5S123-F1
#
_entry.id   AF-U5S123-F1
#
_cell.length_a   1.000
_cell.length_b   1.000
_cell.length_c   1.000
_cell.angle_alpha   90.00
_cell.angle_beta   90.00
_cell.angle_gamma   90.00
#
_symmetry.space_group_name_H-M   'P 1'
#
loop_
_entity.id
_entity.type
_entity.pdbx_description
1 polymer ?
#
loop_
_entity_poly.entity_id
_entity_poly.type
_entity_poly.pdbx_seq_one_letter_code
_entity_poly.pdbx_strand_id
1 'polypeptide(L)'
;LDEVTSSAIGINKNPWWVKERDFKNPTVPIDWSKVTRQMGVFQSLPRPTVADFENAGVVGGTSTDLETPEMALTLYDAMAKEFPGWTPGYAGMGDVRTTSLCNASKFMMFGAWPGNMEMGGKRVNVIGAIMAAGGSATFTPWLGPQLDTTTRPQDFGAPVWQGTPEENLKTCRTAIRFFGGSDVAALELDDDILKFIHSQIGGKEVVVEDVDEAYETATKMVIPRKCKWVLMWSARQSLEGTRRQAGITENFAVWYSYSRFPKVGAQFQEFIRGLGYQALNPGMMGFLANPLAALSGMGEHGRMSSPTITPKYGTTNRAMWALITDLPLLPTPPIDFGAYKFCKT
;
A
#
# COMPACT_ATOMS: atom_id res chain seq x y z
N LEU A 1 -20.93 -6.53 -31.59
CA LEU A 1 -21.99 -6.78 -30.58
C LEU A 1 -21.46 -7.44 -29.30
N ASP A 2 -20.14 -7.62 -29.14
CA ASP A 2 -19.51 -8.25 -27.95
C ASP A 2 -18.53 -7.32 -27.19
N GLU A 3 -18.70 -6.00 -27.27
CA GLU A 3 -17.93 -5.02 -26.47
C GLU A 3 -18.66 -4.56 -25.20
N VAL A 4 -19.81 -5.16 -24.85
CA VAL A 4 -20.74 -4.61 -23.83
C VAL A 4 -20.61 -5.27 -22.45
N THR A 5 -19.67 -6.19 -22.23
CA THR A 5 -19.46 -6.80 -20.89
C THR A 5 -18.07 -6.57 -20.33
N SER A 6 -17.51 -5.36 -20.47
CA SER A 6 -16.52 -4.88 -19.50
C SER A 6 -17.29 -4.29 -18.31
N SER A 7 -17.01 -4.75 -17.08
CA SER A 7 -17.57 -4.34 -15.76
C SER A 7 -18.66 -3.25 -15.80
N ALA A 8 -19.85 -3.49 -15.23
CA ALA A 8 -20.99 -2.56 -15.30
C ALA A 8 -20.68 -1.13 -14.81
N ILE A 9 -19.62 -0.97 -14.02
CA ILE A 9 -19.15 0.30 -13.45
C ILE A 9 -18.03 0.97 -14.30
N GLY A 10 -17.33 0.20 -15.14
CA GLY A 10 -16.29 0.66 -16.06
C GLY A 10 -15.06 1.32 -15.41
N ILE A 11 -14.91 1.28 -14.08
CA ILE A 11 -13.87 2.03 -13.37
C ILE A 11 -12.47 1.45 -13.63
N ASN A 12 -12.31 0.14 -13.49
CA ASN A 12 -11.13 -0.58 -13.91
C ASN A 12 -11.50 -1.34 -15.18
N LYS A 13 -10.98 -0.92 -16.34
CA LYS A 13 -11.21 -1.58 -17.63
C LYS A 13 -10.66 -3.01 -17.60
N ASN A 14 -11.43 -3.97 -17.12
CA ASN A 14 -11.03 -5.37 -17.00
C ASN A 14 -11.26 -6.11 -18.32
N PRO A 15 -10.48 -7.18 -18.61
CA PRO A 15 -10.75 -8.05 -19.74
C PRO A 15 -12.16 -8.65 -19.68
N TRP A 16 -12.76 -8.93 -20.85
CA TRP A 16 -14.15 -9.41 -20.99
C TRP A 16 -14.47 -10.72 -20.26
N TRP A 17 -13.45 -11.53 -19.95
CA TRP A 17 -13.59 -12.82 -19.25
C TRP A 17 -13.55 -12.69 -17.72
N VAL A 18 -13.30 -11.50 -17.18
CA VAL A 18 -13.39 -11.21 -15.75
C VAL A 18 -14.84 -10.98 -15.37
N LYS A 19 -15.35 -11.77 -14.42
CA LYS A 19 -16.74 -11.69 -13.95
C LYS A 19 -16.81 -10.96 -12.62
N GLU A 20 -17.90 -10.25 -12.38
CA GLU A 20 -18.23 -9.67 -11.08
C GLU A 20 -18.90 -10.73 -10.19
N ARG A 21 -18.83 -10.54 -8.88
CA ARG A 21 -19.48 -11.37 -7.86
C ARG A 21 -20.23 -10.47 -6.89
N ASP A 22 -21.15 -11.07 -6.15
CA ASP A 22 -21.87 -10.36 -5.10
C ASP A 22 -20.91 -9.83 -4.02
N PHE A 23 -21.28 -8.70 -3.44
CA PHE A 23 -20.52 -8.10 -2.34
C PHE A 23 -20.36 -9.08 -1.18
N LYS A 24 -19.22 -9.03 -0.48
CA LYS A 24 -18.83 -9.97 0.60
C LYS A 24 -18.74 -11.45 0.21
N ASN A 25 -18.77 -11.76 -1.10
CA ASN A 25 -18.62 -13.10 -1.64
C ASN A 25 -17.46 -13.16 -2.67
N PRO A 26 -16.18 -12.97 -2.23
CA PRO A 26 -15.04 -13.15 -3.13
C PRO A 26 -14.83 -14.64 -3.48
N THR A 27 -13.88 -14.95 -4.37
CA THR A 27 -13.62 -16.35 -4.78
C THR A 27 -13.05 -17.22 -3.66
N VAL A 28 -12.33 -16.61 -2.70
CA VAL A 28 -11.92 -17.24 -1.46
C VAL A 28 -13.09 -17.21 -0.45
N PRO A 29 -13.55 -18.36 0.07
CA PRO A 29 -14.61 -18.37 1.09
C PRO A 29 -14.18 -17.63 2.36
N ILE A 30 -15.05 -16.78 2.89
CA ILE A 30 -14.85 -16.06 4.15
C ILE A 30 -15.89 -16.54 5.16
N ASP A 31 -15.43 -17.05 6.30
CA ASP A 31 -16.27 -17.31 7.46
C ASP A 31 -16.33 -16.03 8.31
N TRP A 32 -17.29 -15.15 8.00
CA TRP A 32 -17.45 -13.84 8.65
C TRP A 32 -17.63 -13.91 10.17
N SER A 33 -18.08 -15.05 10.71
CA SER A 33 -18.21 -15.27 12.15
C SER A 33 -16.87 -15.43 12.87
N LYS A 34 -15.82 -15.83 12.13
CA LYS A 34 -14.46 -16.01 12.65
C LYS A 34 -13.55 -14.82 12.37
N VAL A 35 -13.95 -13.91 11.49
CA VAL A 35 -13.18 -12.70 11.22
C VAL A 35 -13.29 -11.78 12.43
N THR A 36 -12.16 -11.50 13.06
CA THR A 36 -12.04 -10.58 14.19
C THR A 36 -11.13 -9.42 13.82
N ARG A 37 -11.43 -8.24 14.39
CA ARG A 37 -10.61 -7.04 14.19
C ARG A 37 -9.25 -7.23 14.86
N GLN A 38 -8.18 -7.14 14.08
CA GLN A 38 -6.82 -7.42 14.55
C GLN A 38 -6.15 -6.16 15.12
N MET A 39 -5.24 -6.35 16.06
CA MET A 39 -4.26 -5.32 16.41
C MET A 39 -3.16 -5.26 15.34
N GLY A 40 -2.66 -4.07 15.01
CA GLY A 40 -1.64 -3.87 13.98
C GLY A 40 -0.23 -4.30 14.39
N VAL A 41 -0.03 -5.59 14.70
CA VAL A 41 1.27 -6.18 15.08
C VAL A 41 1.69 -7.21 14.03
N PHE A 42 2.82 -6.95 13.36
CA PHE A 42 3.44 -7.96 12.50
C PHE A 42 4.22 -8.95 13.36
N GLN A 43 3.86 -10.23 13.29
CA GLN A 43 4.70 -11.29 13.84
C GLN A 43 5.91 -11.45 12.93
N SER A 44 7.11 -11.18 13.43
CA SER A 44 8.35 -11.43 12.71
C SER A 44 8.94 -12.77 13.14
N LEU A 45 9.41 -13.55 12.17
CA LEU A 45 10.30 -14.69 12.45
C LEU A 45 11.67 -14.18 12.91
N PRO A 46 12.42 -14.95 13.72
CA PRO A 46 13.83 -14.67 13.99
C PRO A 46 14.59 -14.51 12.67
N ARG A 47 15.37 -13.43 12.55
CA ARG A 47 16.17 -13.13 11.35
C ARG A 47 17.64 -13.45 11.62
N PRO A 48 18.38 -13.99 10.64
CA PRO A 48 19.82 -14.12 10.77
C PRO A 48 20.47 -12.74 10.92
N THR A 49 21.58 -12.69 11.63
CA THR A 49 22.37 -11.48 11.86
C THR A 49 23.34 -11.24 10.72
N VAL A 50 23.85 -10.00 10.61
CA VAL A 50 24.92 -9.67 9.65
C VAL A 50 26.12 -10.61 9.82
N ALA A 51 26.47 -10.94 11.07
CA ALA A 51 27.55 -11.85 11.39
C ALA A 51 27.30 -13.27 10.87
N ASP A 52 26.05 -13.76 10.90
CA ASP A 52 25.72 -15.09 10.36
C ASP A 52 25.99 -15.16 8.85
N PHE A 53 25.67 -14.09 8.12
CA PHE A 53 25.95 -13.99 6.68
C PHE A 53 27.44 -13.85 6.39
N GLU A 54 28.16 -13.02 7.16
CA GLU A 54 29.61 -12.84 7.00
C GLU A 54 30.37 -14.15 7.27
N ASN A 55 30.01 -14.88 8.33
CA ASN A 55 30.62 -16.17 8.67
C ASN A 55 30.38 -17.24 7.60
N ALA A 56 29.24 -17.18 6.91
CA ALA A 56 28.91 -18.08 5.80
C ALA A 56 29.54 -17.67 4.46
N GLY A 57 30.28 -16.55 4.41
CA GLY A 57 30.90 -16.05 3.17
C GLY A 57 29.90 -15.41 2.19
N VAL A 58 28.71 -15.02 2.65
CA VAL A 58 27.73 -14.33 1.81
C VAL A 58 28.19 -12.90 1.57
N VAL A 59 28.54 -12.59 0.32
CA VAL A 59 28.90 -11.22 -0.08
C VAL A 59 27.69 -10.31 0.08
N GLY A 60 27.89 -9.20 0.81
CA GLY A 60 26.93 -8.11 0.94
C GLY A 60 25.95 -8.19 2.11
N GLY A 61 26.26 -8.97 3.16
CA GLY A 61 25.43 -9.27 4.34
C GLY A 61 24.85 -8.13 5.20
N THR A 62 24.77 -6.88 4.73
CA THR A 62 24.04 -5.79 5.42
C THR A 62 22.53 -5.84 5.19
N SER A 63 22.06 -6.60 4.20
CA SER A 63 20.64 -6.85 3.95
C SER A 63 20.20 -8.14 4.64
N THR A 64 19.98 -8.09 5.96
CA THR A 64 19.50 -9.24 6.73
C THR A 64 17.98 -9.29 6.67
N ASP A 65 17.43 -10.11 5.78
CA ASP A 65 15.98 -10.29 5.64
C ASP A 65 15.52 -11.68 6.14
N LEU A 66 14.65 -12.38 5.41
CA LEU A 66 14.03 -13.63 5.85
C LEU A 66 14.82 -14.89 5.47
N GLU A 67 15.75 -14.79 4.53
CA GLU A 67 16.54 -15.91 4.01
C GLU A 67 17.67 -16.31 4.96
N THR A 68 17.96 -17.61 5.09
CA THR A 68 19.18 -18.07 5.77
C THR A 68 20.41 -17.86 4.89
N PRO A 69 21.64 -17.87 5.45
CA PRO A 69 22.85 -17.76 4.64
C PRO A 69 22.97 -18.83 3.54
N GLU A 70 22.49 -20.05 3.77
CA GLU A 70 22.49 -21.13 2.77
C GLU A 70 21.51 -20.84 1.62
N MET A 71 20.32 -20.29 1.95
CA MET A 71 19.35 -19.88 0.94
C MET A 71 19.91 -18.74 0.08
N ALA A 72 20.64 -17.80 0.69
CA ALA A 72 21.32 -16.72 -0.01
C ALA A 72 22.36 -17.22 -1.02
N LEU A 73 23.25 -18.14 -0.62
CA LEU A 73 24.24 -18.73 -1.52
C LEU A 73 23.57 -19.49 -2.67
N THR A 74 22.49 -20.23 -2.38
CA THR A 74 21.71 -20.95 -3.40
C THR A 74 21.12 -19.99 -4.43
N LEU A 75 20.60 -18.83 -3.99
CA LEU A 75 20.09 -17.79 -4.88
C LEU A 75 21.21 -17.20 -5.74
N TYR A 76 22.39 -16.91 -5.16
CA TYR A 76 23.53 -16.38 -5.92
C TYR A 76 24.01 -17.34 -7.00
N ASP A 77 24.10 -18.63 -6.69
CA ASP A 77 24.44 -19.67 -7.67
C ASP A 77 23.43 -19.76 -8.81
N ALA A 78 22.13 -19.65 -8.48
CA ALA A 78 21.06 -19.62 -9.49
C ALA A 78 21.18 -18.39 -10.39
N MET A 79 21.43 -17.21 -9.81
CA MET A 79 21.55 -15.95 -10.56
C MET A 79 22.79 -15.93 -11.46
N ALA A 80 23.93 -16.44 -10.98
CA ALA A 80 25.14 -16.56 -11.79
C ALA A 80 24.96 -17.49 -13.00
N LYS A 81 24.14 -18.55 -12.86
CA LYS A 81 23.79 -19.48 -13.95
C LYS A 81 22.79 -18.88 -14.94
N GLU A 82 21.76 -18.19 -14.45
CA GLU A 82 20.72 -17.59 -15.28
C GLU A 82 21.22 -16.35 -16.03
N PHE A 83 22.11 -15.57 -15.41
CA PHE A 83 22.61 -14.30 -15.95
C PHE A 83 24.14 -14.32 -16.07
N PRO A 84 24.70 -14.72 -17.24
CA PRO A 84 26.14 -14.73 -17.47
C PRO A 84 26.81 -13.38 -17.15
N GLY A 85 27.86 -13.40 -16.34
CA GLY A 85 28.58 -12.20 -15.89
C GLY A 85 27.95 -11.48 -14.70
N TRP A 86 26.88 -12.03 -14.11
CA TRP A 86 26.33 -11.54 -12.85
C TRP A 86 27.28 -11.84 -11.69
N THR A 87 27.51 -10.84 -10.84
CA THR A 87 28.27 -10.96 -9.60
C THR A 87 27.49 -10.33 -8.45
N PRO A 88 27.53 -10.90 -7.23
CA PRO A 88 26.88 -10.31 -6.07
C PRO A 88 27.39 -8.89 -5.79
N GLY A 89 26.46 -7.95 -5.61
CA GLY A 89 26.75 -6.58 -5.23
C GLY A 89 27.13 -6.44 -3.75
N TYR A 90 27.76 -5.31 -3.41
CA TYR A 90 28.36 -5.06 -2.09
C TYR A 90 27.38 -5.04 -0.90
N ALA A 91 26.07 -4.98 -1.14
CA ALA A 91 25.03 -4.98 -0.11
C ALA A 91 24.03 -6.14 -0.26
N GLY A 92 24.33 -7.14 -1.09
CA GLY A 92 23.50 -8.34 -1.25
C GLY A 92 22.17 -8.09 -1.97
N MET A 93 21.96 -6.89 -2.50
CA MET A 93 20.74 -6.48 -3.20
C MET A 93 20.88 -6.70 -4.72
N GLY A 94 21.27 -7.90 -5.13
CA GLY A 94 21.59 -8.21 -6.53
C GLY A 94 22.97 -7.71 -6.95
N ASP A 95 23.20 -7.48 -8.25
CA ASP A 95 24.47 -6.93 -8.76
C ASP A 95 24.70 -5.47 -8.30
N VAL A 96 25.86 -4.89 -8.62
CA VAL A 96 26.21 -3.50 -8.23
C VAL A 96 25.18 -2.48 -8.73
N ARG A 97 24.66 -2.66 -9.95
CA ARG A 97 23.66 -1.74 -10.54
C ARG A 97 22.32 -1.85 -9.81
N THR A 98 21.88 -3.07 -9.54
CA THR A 98 20.67 -3.37 -8.78
C THR A 98 20.78 -2.82 -7.37
N THR A 99 21.92 -3.02 -6.71
CA THR A 99 22.20 -2.48 -5.37
C THR A 99 22.11 -0.96 -5.35
N SER A 100 22.74 -0.28 -6.31
CA SER A 100 22.66 1.18 -6.43
C SER A 100 21.22 1.66 -6.62
N LEU A 101 20.46 0.99 -7.48
CA LEU A 101 19.07 1.32 -7.76
C LEU A 101 18.16 1.06 -6.55
N CYS A 102 18.41 -0.01 -5.79
CA CYS A 102 17.73 -0.28 -4.51
C CYS A 102 17.97 0.88 -3.53
N ASN A 103 19.21 1.32 -3.35
CA ASN A 103 19.55 2.42 -2.45
C ASN A 103 18.86 3.73 -2.86
N ALA A 104 18.86 4.06 -4.15
CA ALA A 104 18.13 5.22 -4.66
C ALA A 104 16.62 5.12 -4.40
N SER A 105 16.06 3.92 -4.58
CA SER A 105 14.63 3.66 -4.42
C SER A 105 14.16 3.73 -2.98
N LYS A 106 15.06 3.66 -1.98
CA LYS A 106 14.74 3.73 -0.55
C LYS A 106 14.58 5.15 -0.02
N PHE A 107 14.84 6.18 -0.82
CA PHE A 107 14.65 7.57 -0.41
C PHE A 107 13.19 7.82 -0.01
N MET A 108 12.97 8.11 1.29
CA MET A 108 11.66 8.30 1.89
C MET A 108 10.70 7.11 1.75
N MET A 109 11.25 5.88 1.67
CA MET A 109 10.45 4.66 1.64
C MET A 109 9.53 4.55 2.85
N PHE A 110 8.37 3.92 2.67
CA PHE A 110 7.33 3.77 3.70
C PHE A 110 6.83 5.08 4.30
N GLY A 111 7.12 6.22 3.66
CA GLY A 111 6.69 7.53 4.14
C GLY A 111 7.59 8.06 5.25
N ALA A 112 8.71 7.39 5.54
CA ALA A 112 9.62 7.80 6.60
C ALA A 112 10.36 9.09 6.22
N TRP A 113 10.50 9.99 7.18
CA TRP A 113 11.46 11.07 7.03
C TRP A 113 12.87 10.49 6.92
N PRO A 114 13.74 11.06 6.07
CA PRO A 114 15.13 10.63 5.98
C PRO A 114 15.83 10.74 7.34
N GLY A 115 16.82 9.88 7.57
CA GLY A 115 17.72 10.00 8.70
C GLY A 115 18.67 11.18 8.54
N ASN A 116 19.97 10.88 8.50
CA ASN A 116 20.97 11.88 8.20
C ASN A 116 20.96 12.26 6.71
N MET A 117 20.81 13.55 6.41
CA MET A 117 20.84 14.11 5.05
C MET A 117 21.79 15.30 4.96
N GLU A 118 22.49 15.45 3.84
CA GLU A 118 23.25 16.68 3.55
C GLU A 118 22.29 17.81 3.19
N MET A 119 22.30 18.89 3.96
CA MET A 119 21.45 20.07 3.76
C MET A 119 22.25 21.33 4.09
N GLY A 120 22.44 22.21 3.11
CA GLY A 120 23.17 23.46 3.30
C GLY A 120 24.62 23.27 3.79
N GLY A 121 25.29 22.19 3.36
CA GLY A 121 26.66 21.85 3.78
C GLY A 121 26.78 21.23 5.17
N LYS A 122 25.67 20.77 5.76
CA LYS A 122 25.65 20.09 7.06
C LYS A 122 24.94 18.74 6.95
N ARG A 123 25.44 17.76 7.68
CA ARG A 123 24.76 16.47 7.90
C ARG A 123 23.69 16.65 8.99
N VAL A 124 22.42 16.72 8.60
CA VAL A 124 21.27 16.95 9.49
C VAL A 124 20.50 15.65 9.70
N ASN A 125 20.23 15.29 10.95
CA ASN A 125 19.29 14.22 11.30
C ASN A 125 17.84 14.72 11.16
N VAL A 126 17.24 14.55 9.98
CA VAL A 126 15.94 15.14 9.63
C VAL A 126 14.82 14.54 10.46
N ILE A 127 14.69 13.21 10.48
CA ILE A 127 13.69 12.51 11.30
C ILE A 127 13.84 12.86 12.80
N GLY A 128 15.07 12.93 13.31
CA GLY A 128 15.33 13.30 14.71
C GLY A 128 14.89 14.72 15.03
N ALA A 129 15.14 15.68 14.13
CA ALA A 129 14.71 17.06 14.30
C ALA A 129 13.18 17.20 14.31
N ILE A 130 12.48 16.48 13.42
CA ILE A 130 11.02 16.49 13.35
C ILE A 130 10.41 15.86 14.61
N MET A 131 10.95 14.73 15.06
CA MET A 131 10.49 14.08 16.29
C MET A 131 10.76 14.95 17.53
N ALA A 132 11.89 15.65 17.59
CA ALA A 132 12.20 16.58 18.68
C ALA A 132 11.23 17.78 18.72
N ALA A 133 10.66 18.17 17.58
CA ALA A 133 9.61 19.19 17.50
C ALA A 133 8.20 18.65 17.82
N GLY A 134 8.06 17.37 18.20
CA GLY A 134 6.77 16.73 18.48
C GLY A 134 6.07 16.13 17.26
N GLY A 135 6.75 16.08 16.10
CA GLY A 135 6.24 15.44 14.90
C GLY A 135 6.36 13.91 14.92
N SER A 136 5.93 13.26 13.84
CA SER A 136 6.02 11.81 13.69
C SER A 136 7.20 11.39 12.83
N ALA A 137 7.60 10.11 12.91
CA ALA A 137 8.65 9.51 12.09
C ALA A 137 8.32 9.49 10.58
N THR A 138 7.05 9.70 10.21
CA THR A 138 6.56 9.63 8.83
C THR A 138 5.87 10.92 8.40
N PHE A 139 5.81 11.18 7.09
CA PHE A 139 5.08 12.31 6.52
C PHE A 139 3.63 11.98 6.13
N THR A 140 3.13 10.80 6.48
CA THR A 140 1.76 10.35 6.19
C THR A 140 0.93 10.29 7.48
N PRO A 141 0.47 11.43 8.01
CA PRO A 141 -0.30 11.47 9.24
C PRO A 141 -1.74 10.97 9.04
N TRP A 142 -2.38 10.57 10.15
CA TRP A 142 -3.76 10.08 10.19
C TRP A 142 -4.74 11.05 9.51
N LEU A 143 -4.70 12.33 9.89
CA LEU A 143 -5.64 13.37 9.42
C LEU A 143 -5.24 14.02 8.09
N GLY A 144 -4.17 13.53 7.45
CA GLY A 144 -3.57 14.14 6.26
C GLY A 144 -2.60 15.26 6.58
N PRO A 145 -1.69 15.61 5.65
CA PRO A 145 -0.67 16.63 5.89
C PRO A 145 -1.21 18.00 6.30
N GLN A 146 -2.37 18.40 5.77
CA GLN A 146 -3.04 19.68 6.00
C GLN A 146 -2.09 20.87 5.82
N LEU A 147 -1.42 20.90 4.67
CA LEU A 147 -0.40 21.91 4.40
C LEU A 147 -1.03 23.31 4.31
N ASP A 148 -0.29 24.34 4.70
CA ASP A 148 -0.71 25.76 4.59
C ASP A 148 -1.09 26.16 3.16
N THR A 149 -0.55 25.45 2.17
CA THR A 149 -0.83 25.66 0.74
C THR A 149 -2.13 24.99 0.26
N THR A 150 -2.80 24.21 1.11
CA THR A 150 -4.04 23.53 0.76
C THR A 150 -5.21 24.17 1.49
N THR A 151 -6.08 24.80 0.71
CA THR A 151 -7.28 25.45 1.21
C THR A 151 -8.47 24.49 1.22
N ARG A 152 -9.30 24.54 2.28
CA ARG A 152 -10.63 23.90 2.26
C ARG A 152 -11.66 24.89 1.74
N PRO A 153 -12.65 24.47 0.93
CA PRO A 153 -13.77 25.33 0.55
C PRO A 153 -14.48 25.97 1.75
N GLN A 154 -14.63 25.21 2.84
CA GLN A 154 -15.29 25.69 4.06
C GLN A 154 -14.61 26.88 4.72
N ASP A 155 -13.27 26.99 4.62
CA ASP A 155 -12.50 28.08 5.24
C ASP A 155 -12.80 29.44 4.59
N PHE A 156 -13.38 29.44 3.39
CA PHE A 156 -13.71 30.62 2.60
C PHE A 156 -15.21 30.76 2.34
N GLY A 157 -16.05 29.94 2.98
CA GLY A 157 -17.50 29.90 2.70
C GLY A 157 -17.85 29.43 1.29
N ALA A 158 -16.92 28.79 0.59
CA ALA A 158 -17.15 28.21 -0.72
C ALA A 158 -17.89 26.87 -0.58
N PRO A 159 -18.75 26.49 -1.56
CA PRO A 159 -19.46 25.23 -1.50
C PRO A 159 -18.50 24.04 -1.57
N VAL A 160 -18.81 23.00 -0.79
CA VAL A 160 -18.17 21.68 -0.88
C VAL A 160 -18.51 21.07 -2.24
N TRP A 161 -17.55 20.39 -2.87
CA TRP A 161 -17.79 19.67 -4.12
C TRP A 161 -19.02 18.77 -4.03
N GLN A 162 -19.84 18.73 -5.08
CA GLN A 162 -20.99 17.85 -5.18
C GLN A 162 -20.86 16.99 -6.43
N GLY A 163 -20.91 15.68 -6.26
CA GLY A 163 -20.87 14.71 -7.35
C GLY A 163 -21.57 13.41 -6.95
N THR A 164 -22.04 12.68 -7.95
CA THR A 164 -22.59 11.33 -7.73
C THR A 164 -21.49 10.37 -7.25
N PRO A 165 -21.81 9.28 -6.53
CA PRO A 165 -20.81 8.28 -6.14
C PRO A 165 -19.97 7.74 -7.32
N GLU A 166 -20.59 7.58 -8.49
CA GLU A 166 -19.96 7.19 -9.75
C GLU A 166 -18.94 8.23 -10.24
N GLU A 167 -19.35 9.50 -10.25
CA GLU A 167 -18.51 10.62 -10.68
C GLU A 167 -17.34 10.81 -9.73
N ASN A 168 -17.59 10.79 -8.42
CA ASN A 168 -16.57 10.92 -7.39
C ASN A 168 -15.52 9.82 -7.53
N LEU A 169 -15.92 8.56 -7.77
CA LEU A 169 -14.96 7.48 -7.99
C LEU A 169 -14.12 7.69 -9.27
N LYS A 170 -14.71 8.19 -10.35
CA LYS A 170 -13.98 8.54 -11.59
C LYS A 170 -13.02 9.71 -11.39
N THR A 171 -13.43 10.71 -10.60
CA THR A 171 -12.58 11.84 -10.18
C THR A 171 -11.39 11.35 -9.36
N CYS A 172 -11.64 10.51 -8.34
CA CYS A 172 -10.60 9.86 -7.55
C CYS A 172 -9.64 9.05 -8.43
N ARG A 173 -10.16 8.25 -9.37
CA ARG A 173 -9.35 7.50 -10.33
C ARG A 173 -8.41 8.40 -11.12
N THR A 174 -8.93 9.52 -11.61
CA THR A 174 -8.18 10.46 -12.44
C THR A 174 -7.05 11.08 -11.64
N ALA A 175 -7.34 11.57 -10.43
CA ALA A 175 -6.34 12.14 -9.54
C ALA A 175 -5.28 11.12 -9.09
N ILE A 176 -5.68 9.90 -8.71
CA ILE A 176 -4.73 8.83 -8.32
C ILE A 176 -3.81 8.46 -9.47
N ARG A 177 -4.33 8.33 -10.70
CA ARG A 177 -3.52 8.07 -11.89
C ARG A 177 -2.53 9.20 -12.16
N PHE A 178 -2.96 10.45 -12.01
CA PHE A 178 -2.10 11.62 -12.14
C PHE A 178 -0.94 11.60 -11.14
N PHE A 179 -1.19 11.26 -9.87
CA PHE A 179 -0.15 11.15 -8.85
C PHE A 179 0.75 9.90 -8.98
N GLY A 180 0.41 8.97 -9.87
CA GLY A 180 1.22 7.78 -10.17
C GLY A 180 0.73 6.47 -9.55
N GLY A 181 -0.50 6.44 -9.04
CA GLY A 181 -1.23 5.21 -8.73
C GLY A 181 -1.75 4.49 -9.97
N SER A 182 -2.31 3.31 -9.77
CA SER A 182 -2.81 2.42 -10.82
C SER A 182 -4.32 2.22 -10.73
N ASP A 183 -4.80 0.98 -10.61
CA ASP A 183 -6.24 0.71 -10.51
C ASP A 183 -6.77 1.22 -9.17
N VAL A 184 -8.04 1.68 -9.15
CA VAL A 184 -8.72 2.19 -7.95
C VAL A 184 -9.98 1.38 -7.67
N ALA A 185 -10.37 1.29 -6.42
CA ALA A 185 -11.55 0.56 -6.01
C ALA A 185 -12.15 1.21 -4.77
N ALA A 186 -13.41 0.92 -4.45
CA ALA A 186 -14.04 1.46 -3.25
C ALA A 186 -14.92 0.42 -2.56
N LEU A 187 -15.05 0.57 -1.25
CA LEU A 187 -15.91 -0.24 -0.39
C LEU A 187 -16.70 0.67 0.53
N GLU A 188 -17.91 0.27 0.89
CA GLU A 188 -18.57 0.83 2.06
C GLU A 188 -17.91 0.27 3.34
N LEU A 189 -17.63 1.14 4.31
CA LEU A 189 -17.07 0.80 5.62
C LEU A 189 -18.21 0.45 6.58
N ASP A 190 -18.68 -0.79 6.49
CA ASP A 190 -19.60 -1.37 7.48
C ASP A 190 -18.85 -2.12 8.59
N ASP A 191 -19.59 -2.70 9.54
CA ASP A 191 -19.02 -3.43 10.69
C ASP A 191 -18.15 -4.63 10.29
N ASP A 192 -18.43 -5.26 9.15
CA ASP A 192 -17.60 -6.37 8.65
C ASP A 192 -16.32 -5.86 8.00
N ILE A 193 -16.41 -4.79 7.20
CA ILE A 193 -15.24 -4.18 6.56
C ILE A 193 -14.33 -3.52 7.60
N LEU A 194 -14.90 -2.95 8.67
CA LEU A 194 -14.14 -2.38 9.80
C LEU A 194 -13.22 -3.41 10.47
N LYS A 195 -13.55 -4.70 10.43
CA LYS A 195 -12.67 -5.77 10.96
C LYS A 195 -11.33 -5.85 10.23
N PHE A 196 -11.24 -5.34 8.99
CA PHE A 196 -10.00 -5.25 8.22
C PHE A 196 -9.23 -3.95 8.44
N ILE A 197 -9.75 -3.02 9.24
CA ILE A 197 -9.00 -1.88 9.78
C ILE A 197 -8.52 -2.27 11.17
N HIS A 198 -7.23 -2.11 11.46
CA HIS A 198 -6.70 -2.51 12.75
C HIS A 198 -7.36 -1.74 13.90
N SER A 199 -7.54 -2.41 15.05
CA SER A 199 -8.07 -1.80 16.27
C SER A 199 -7.06 -0.87 16.94
N GLN A 200 -5.78 -1.00 16.61
CA GLN A 200 -4.70 -0.14 17.11
C GLN A 200 -3.68 0.15 16.01
N ILE A 201 -3.23 1.40 15.93
CA ILE A 201 -2.21 1.87 14.99
C ILE A 201 -1.18 2.69 15.77
N GLY A 202 0.10 2.30 15.72
CA GLY A 202 1.16 3.04 16.41
C GLY A 202 0.94 3.18 17.92
N GLY A 203 0.30 2.19 18.56
CA GLY A 203 -0.07 2.24 19.98
C GLY A 203 -1.37 2.98 20.30
N LYS A 204 -2.01 3.63 19.32
CA LYS A 204 -3.27 4.37 19.50
C LYS A 204 -4.48 3.54 19.10
N GLU A 205 -5.52 3.54 19.90
CA GLU A 205 -6.78 2.87 19.61
C GLU A 205 -7.49 3.52 18.40
N VAL A 206 -8.06 2.74 17.51
CA VAL A 206 -8.83 3.25 16.36
C VAL A 206 -10.31 3.01 16.59
N VAL A 207 -11.05 4.08 16.86
CA VAL A 207 -12.46 4.02 17.26
C VAL A 207 -13.36 4.72 16.25
N VAL A 208 -14.62 4.27 16.17
CA VAL A 208 -15.66 4.93 15.38
C VAL A 208 -16.55 5.73 16.32
N GLU A 209 -16.69 7.03 16.08
CA GLU A 209 -17.50 7.94 16.91
C GLU A 209 -18.49 8.75 16.07
N ASP A 210 -19.59 9.16 16.68
CA ASP A 210 -20.57 10.06 16.07
C ASP A 210 -20.14 11.53 16.24
N VAL A 211 -19.17 11.93 15.42
CA VAL A 211 -18.59 13.28 15.41
C VAL A 211 -18.48 13.78 13.97
N ASP A 212 -18.43 15.09 13.78
CA ASP A 212 -18.34 15.68 12.45
C ASP A 212 -16.92 15.60 11.85
N GLU A 213 -15.88 15.80 12.65
CA GLU A 213 -14.50 15.81 12.14
C GLU A 213 -13.66 14.75 12.87
N ALA A 214 -12.81 14.08 12.11
CA ALA A 214 -11.85 13.13 12.64
C ALA A 214 -10.83 13.86 13.49
N TYR A 215 -10.34 13.18 14.52
CA TYR A 215 -9.28 13.71 15.38
C TYR A 215 -8.35 12.61 15.86
N GLU A 216 -7.20 13.02 16.36
CA GLU A 216 -6.18 12.15 16.93
C GLU A 216 -5.73 12.73 18.27
N THR A 217 -5.57 11.86 19.27
CA THR A 217 -5.02 12.20 20.58
C THR A 217 -3.71 11.44 20.83
N ALA A 218 -3.17 11.53 22.03
CA ALA A 218 -2.05 10.69 22.44
C ALA A 218 -2.40 9.18 22.44
N THR A 219 -3.67 8.82 22.62
CA THR A 219 -4.10 7.43 22.87
C THR A 219 -5.10 6.88 21.86
N LYS A 220 -5.75 7.73 21.05
CA LYS A 220 -6.74 7.26 20.06
C LYS A 220 -6.74 8.05 18.76
N MET A 221 -7.18 7.40 17.69
CA MET A 221 -7.49 7.93 16.37
C MET A 221 -8.98 7.69 16.10
N VAL A 222 -9.72 8.72 15.70
CA VAL A 222 -11.17 8.63 15.55
C VAL A 222 -11.58 8.67 14.08
N ILE A 223 -12.43 7.71 13.70
CA ILE A 223 -13.15 7.67 12.43
C ILE A 223 -14.58 8.20 12.69
N PRO A 224 -14.96 9.36 12.13
CA PRO A 224 -16.35 9.81 12.11
C PRO A 224 -17.28 8.78 11.48
N ARG A 225 -18.48 8.58 12.03
CA ARG A 225 -19.51 7.69 11.44
C ARG A 225 -19.88 8.04 9.99
N LYS A 226 -19.70 9.29 9.57
CA LYS A 226 -19.94 9.72 8.19
C LYS A 226 -18.81 9.33 7.21
N CYS A 227 -17.63 8.97 7.71
CA CYS A 227 -16.53 8.45 6.90
C CYS A 227 -16.78 6.98 6.52
N LYS A 228 -17.76 6.78 5.62
CA LYS A 228 -18.32 5.47 5.28
C LYS A 228 -17.66 4.80 4.08
N TRP A 229 -16.60 5.36 3.51
CA TRP A 229 -16.00 4.83 2.29
C TRP A 229 -14.53 4.51 2.48
N VAL A 230 -14.13 3.31 2.07
CA VAL A 230 -12.72 2.94 1.91
C VAL A 230 -12.38 3.08 0.44
N LEU A 231 -11.52 4.05 0.11
CA LEU A 231 -10.94 4.19 -1.23
C LEU A 231 -9.62 3.44 -1.28
N MET A 232 -9.47 2.57 -2.25
CA MET A 232 -8.25 1.82 -2.50
C MET A 232 -7.58 2.18 -3.81
N TRP A 233 -6.26 2.04 -3.86
CA TRP A 233 -5.52 2.01 -5.12
C TRP A 233 -4.31 1.10 -5.09
N SER A 234 -3.94 0.62 -6.27
CA SER A 234 -2.73 -0.16 -6.47
C SER A 234 -1.60 0.73 -6.97
N ALA A 235 -0.37 0.25 -6.87
CA ALA A 235 0.69 0.72 -7.74
C ALA A 235 1.55 -0.44 -8.22
N ARG A 236 1.87 -0.33 -9.49
CA ARG A 236 2.52 -1.37 -10.26
C ARG A 236 4.03 -1.31 -10.10
N GLN A 237 4.64 -2.47 -9.90
CA GLN A 237 6.07 -2.68 -9.99
C GLN A 237 6.51 -2.84 -11.46
N SER A 238 7.78 -2.60 -11.72
CA SER A 238 8.39 -3.02 -12.98
C SER A 238 8.39 -4.55 -13.04
N LEU A 239 7.64 -5.15 -13.97
CA LEU A 239 7.62 -6.60 -14.18
C LEU A 239 9.03 -7.14 -14.44
N GLU A 240 9.75 -6.48 -15.35
CA GLU A 240 11.12 -6.84 -15.70
C GLU A 240 12.09 -6.68 -14.53
N GLY A 241 11.85 -5.70 -13.66
CA GLY A 241 12.57 -5.57 -12.39
C GLY A 241 12.26 -6.72 -11.46
N THR A 242 10.98 -6.96 -11.14
CA THR A 242 10.54 -8.03 -10.22
C THR A 242 11.02 -9.41 -10.66
N ARG A 243 11.00 -9.72 -11.98
CA ARG A 243 11.51 -11.00 -12.51
C ARG A 243 13.02 -11.21 -12.35
N ARG A 244 13.78 -10.12 -12.22
CA ARG A 244 15.25 -10.15 -12.04
C ARG A 244 15.65 -9.85 -10.59
N GLN A 245 14.77 -10.16 -9.64
CA GLN A 245 15.14 -10.09 -8.23
C GLN A 245 16.22 -11.13 -7.96
N ALA A 246 17.45 -10.64 -7.82
CA ALA A 246 18.66 -11.44 -7.76
C ALA A 246 19.43 -11.26 -6.43
N GLY A 247 18.77 -10.72 -5.41
CA GLY A 247 19.36 -10.45 -4.09
C GLY A 247 18.68 -11.22 -2.98
N ILE A 248 19.25 -11.13 -1.78
CA ILE A 248 18.77 -11.77 -0.54
C ILE A 248 17.68 -10.95 0.17
N THR A 249 17.09 -9.98 -0.54
CA THR A 249 16.00 -9.12 -0.07
C THR A 249 15.23 -8.61 -1.29
N GLU A 250 14.14 -7.90 -1.04
CA GLU A 250 13.33 -7.27 -2.07
C GLU A 250 14.14 -6.28 -2.91
N ASN A 251 13.85 -6.20 -4.22
CA ASN A 251 14.61 -5.35 -5.13
C ASN A 251 14.03 -3.95 -5.30
N PHE A 252 14.70 -3.13 -6.13
CA PHE A 252 14.34 -1.74 -6.40
C PHE A 252 12.90 -1.54 -6.87
N ALA A 253 12.31 -2.51 -7.60
CA ALA A 253 10.94 -2.40 -8.10
C ALA A 253 9.94 -2.40 -6.94
N VAL A 254 10.24 -3.13 -5.87
CA VAL A 254 9.48 -3.10 -4.62
C VAL A 254 9.72 -1.78 -3.88
N TRP A 255 10.99 -1.46 -3.59
CA TRP A 255 11.33 -0.28 -2.78
C TRP A 255 10.80 1.02 -3.39
N TYR A 256 10.88 1.17 -4.71
CA TYR A 256 10.34 2.33 -5.40
C TYR A 256 8.82 2.44 -5.23
N SER A 257 8.12 1.32 -5.24
CA SER A 257 6.69 1.30 -4.99
C SER A 257 6.40 1.83 -3.58
N TYR A 258 7.11 1.33 -2.55
CA TYR A 258 6.96 1.80 -1.17
C TYR A 258 7.43 3.24 -0.91
N SER A 259 8.23 3.84 -1.79
CA SER A 259 8.54 5.28 -1.74
C SER A 259 7.47 6.12 -2.44
N ARG A 260 6.80 5.57 -3.46
CA ARG A 260 5.74 6.26 -4.21
C ARG A 260 4.39 6.28 -3.47
N PHE A 261 3.95 5.16 -2.88
CA PHE A 261 2.62 5.09 -2.26
C PHE A 261 2.35 6.13 -1.18
N PRO A 262 3.26 6.34 -0.21
CA PRO A 262 3.03 7.29 0.86
C PRO A 262 2.91 8.71 0.32
N LYS A 263 3.70 9.03 -0.72
CA LYS A 263 3.58 10.30 -1.45
C LYS A 263 2.22 10.45 -2.15
N VAL A 264 1.78 9.43 -2.88
CA VAL A 264 0.45 9.43 -3.51
C VAL A 264 -0.64 9.61 -2.45
N GLY A 265 -0.56 8.89 -1.34
CA GLY A 265 -1.50 8.99 -0.23
C GLY A 265 -1.56 10.40 0.36
N ALA A 266 -0.41 11.01 0.66
CA ALA A 266 -0.33 12.38 1.17
C ALA A 266 -0.92 13.39 0.18
N GLN A 267 -0.55 13.33 -1.11
CA GLN A 267 -1.11 14.21 -2.14
C GLN A 267 -2.62 14.00 -2.32
N PHE A 268 -3.08 12.77 -2.18
CA PHE A 268 -4.48 12.45 -2.33
C PHE A 268 -5.33 12.90 -1.13
N GLN A 269 -4.80 12.84 0.09
CA GLN A 269 -5.45 13.44 1.26
C GLN A 269 -5.65 14.95 1.09
N GLU A 270 -4.63 15.67 0.56
CA GLU A 270 -4.76 17.09 0.23
C GLU A 270 -5.80 17.33 -0.88
N PHE A 271 -5.86 16.46 -1.89
CA PHE A 271 -6.86 16.55 -2.96
C PHE A 271 -8.29 16.43 -2.40
N ILE A 272 -8.56 15.41 -1.58
CA ILE A 272 -9.88 15.20 -0.96
C ILE A 272 -10.22 16.35 -0.01
N ARG A 273 -9.24 16.85 0.74
CA ARG A 273 -9.38 18.05 1.57
C ARG A 273 -9.79 19.28 0.74
N GLY A 274 -9.17 19.47 -0.43
CA GLY A 274 -9.50 20.56 -1.36
C GLY A 274 -10.91 20.43 -1.98
N LEU A 275 -11.48 19.21 -2.04
CA LEU A 275 -12.89 19.01 -2.40
C LEU A 275 -13.85 19.32 -1.25
N GLY A 276 -13.33 19.54 -0.03
CA GLY A 276 -14.11 19.79 1.18
C GLY A 276 -14.48 18.54 1.96
N TYR A 277 -13.79 17.43 1.74
CA TYR A 277 -14.03 16.15 2.42
C TYR A 277 -12.83 15.74 3.29
N GLN A 278 -13.04 14.76 4.15
CA GLN A 278 -12.02 14.17 5.01
C GLN A 278 -11.41 12.93 4.35
N ALA A 279 -10.11 12.74 4.53
CA ALA A 279 -9.41 11.52 4.11
C ALA A 279 -8.45 11.07 5.20
N LEU A 280 -8.78 9.97 5.86
CA LEU A 280 -8.02 9.38 6.94
C LEU A 280 -7.08 8.33 6.39
N ASN A 281 -5.83 8.36 6.84
CA ASN A 281 -4.80 7.44 6.42
C ASN A 281 -4.41 6.52 7.58
N PRO A 282 -4.90 5.28 7.60
CA PRO A 282 -4.48 4.30 8.60
C PRO A 282 -2.98 3.94 8.47
N GLY A 283 -2.29 4.40 7.43
CA GLY A 283 -0.91 4.04 7.13
C GLY A 283 -0.80 2.59 6.66
N MET A 284 0.39 2.19 6.20
CA MET A 284 0.64 0.83 5.70
C MET A 284 0.26 -0.27 6.72
N MET A 285 0.34 0.07 8.00
CA MET A 285 0.22 -0.86 9.11
C MET A 285 -1.16 -0.81 9.75
N GLY A 286 -2.12 -0.04 9.21
CA GLY A 286 -3.42 0.18 9.83
C GLY A 286 -4.57 -0.63 9.25
N PHE A 287 -4.31 -1.46 8.25
CA PHE A 287 -5.36 -2.24 7.59
C PHE A 287 -4.81 -3.50 6.92
N LEU A 288 -5.72 -4.43 6.61
CA LEU A 288 -5.44 -5.66 5.89
C LEU A 288 -5.71 -5.45 4.40
N ALA A 289 -4.64 -5.10 3.65
CA ALA A 289 -4.74 -4.71 2.25
C ALA A 289 -5.36 -5.79 1.34
N ASN A 290 -4.95 -7.05 1.49
CA ASN A 290 -5.35 -8.13 0.59
C ASN A 290 -6.84 -8.49 0.67
N PRO A 291 -7.46 -8.67 1.85
CA PRO A 291 -8.90 -8.91 1.92
C PRO A 291 -9.70 -7.72 1.38
N LEU A 292 -9.30 -6.48 1.70
CA LEU A 292 -9.97 -5.29 1.15
C LEU A 292 -9.87 -5.24 -0.38
N ALA A 293 -8.70 -5.58 -0.95
CA ALA A 293 -8.52 -5.64 -2.39
C ALA A 293 -9.35 -6.74 -3.07
N ALA A 294 -9.49 -7.90 -2.44
CA ALA A 294 -10.33 -8.99 -2.95
C ALA A 294 -11.82 -8.62 -2.90
N LEU A 295 -12.25 -7.98 -1.81
CA LEU A 295 -13.63 -7.54 -1.61
C LEU A 295 -14.03 -6.37 -2.52
N SER A 296 -13.06 -5.54 -2.90
CA SER A 296 -13.29 -4.36 -3.74
C SER A 296 -13.10 -4.64 -5.24
N GLY A 297 -12.84 -5.89 -5.63
CA GLY A 297 -12.69 -6.26 -7.04
C GLY A 297 -11.38 -5.82 -7.70
N MET A 298 -10.36 -5.48 -6.92
CA MET A 298 -9.02 -5.19 -7.46
C MET A 298 -8.31 -6.46 -7.93
N GLY A 299 -8.67 -7.61 -7.36
CA GLY A 299 -8.05 -8.90 -7.67
C GLY A 299 -8.63 -10.06 -6.87
N GLU A 300 -7.96 -11.20 -6.91
CA GLU A 300 -8.30 -12.41 -6.18
C GLU A 300 -7.17 -12.82 -5.24
N HIS A 301 -7.53 -13.49 -4.16
CA HIS A 301 -6.56 -14.13 -3.28
C HIS A 301 -5.86 -15.30 -4.00
N GLY A 302 -4.56 -15.48 -3.73
CA GLY A 302 -3.74 -16.52 -4.37
C GLY A 302 -2.94 -17.33 -3.37
N ARG A 303 -2.31 -18.42 -3.83
CA ARG A 303 -1.54 -19.37 -2.99
C ARG A 303 -0.42 -18.69 -2.18
N MET A 304 0.23 -17.67 -2.73
CA MET A 304 1.29 -16.92 -2.05
C MET A 304 0.78 -15.99 -0.94
N SER A 305 -0.54 -15.92 -0.73
CA SER A 305 -1.25 -15.03 0.20
C SER A 305 -1.15 -13.54 -0.14
N SER A 306 0.07 -13.03 -0.28
CA SER A 306 0.36 -11.63 -0.59
C SER A 306 1.42 -11.50 -1.68
N PRO A 307 1.21 -10.62 -2.69
CA PRO A 307 0.07 -9.71 -2.85
C PRO A 307 -1.17 -10.37 -3.50
N THR A 308 -2.32 -9.67 -3.45
CA THR A 308 -3.53 -10.03 -4.22
C THR A 308 -3.23 -10.08 -5.72
N ILE A 309 -3.68 -11.14 -6.40
CA ILE A 309 -3.44 -11.35 -7.83
C ILE A 309 -4.44 -10.51 -8.63
N THR A 310 -3.94 -9.68 -9.54
CA THR A 310 -4.78 -8.83 -10.38
C THR A 310 -4.89 -9.39 -11.81
N PRO A 311 -6.03 -9.23 -12.51
CA PRO A 311 -6.21 -9.77 -13.86
C PRO A 311 -5.18 -9.25 -14.89
N LYS A 312 -4.75 -7.99 -14.73
CA LYS A 312 -3.88 -7.30 -15.70
C LYS A 312 -2.39 -7.50 -15.45
N TYR A 313 -2.00 -7.58 -14.17
CA TYR A 313 -0.60 -7.48 -13.76
C TYR A 313 -0.15 -8.62 -12.86
N GLY A 314 -1.01 -9.63 -12.68
CA GLY A 314 -0.75 -10.75 -11.79
C GLY A 314 -0.37 -10.24 -10.40
N THR A 315 0.79 -10.65 -9.93
CA THR A 315 1.33 -10.38 -8.60
C THR A 315 2.29 -9.20 -8.55
N THR A 316 2.46 -8.45 -9.64
CA THR A 316 3.37 -7.28 -9.69
C THR A 316 2.75 -5.99 -9.16
N ASN A 317 1.53 -6.05 -8.63
CA ASN A 317 0.96 -4.96 -7.84
C ASN A 317 1.37 -5.16 -6.38
N ARG A 318 2.15 -4.23 -5.83
CA ARG A 318 2.78 -4.43 -4.52
C ARG A 318 1.95 -3.95 -3.36
N ALA A 319 1.68 -2.65 -3.29
CA ALA A 319 0.84 -2.09 -2.25
C ALA A 319 -0.54 -1.76 -2.81
N MET A 320 -1.55 -2.28 -2.15
CA MET A 320 -2.93 -1.88 -2.36
C MET A 320 -3.26 -1.01 -1.16
N TRP A 321 -3.13 0.30 -1.34
CA TRP A 321 -3.28 1.27 -0.26
C TRP A 321 -4.75 1.58 -0.04
N ALA A 322 -5.12 1.96 1.18
CA ALA A 322 -6.48 2.34 1.55
C ALA A 322 -6.49 3.68 2.29
N LEU A 323 -7.48 4.51 1.98
CA LEU A 323 -7.87 5.68 2.75
C LEU A 323 -9.34 5.57 3.13
N ILE A 324 -9.71 6.12 4.29
CA ILE A 324 -11.09 6.17 4.76
C ILE A 324 -11.60 7.60 4.53
N THR A 325 -12.79 7.79 3.96
CA THR A 325 -13.29 9.12 3.60
C THR A 325 -14.80 9.24 3.78
N ASP A 326 -15.27 10.48 3.95
CA ASP A 326 -16.69 10.86 3.90
C ASP A 326 -17.14 11.30 2.50
N LEU A 327 -16.25 11.34 1.50
CA LEU A 327 -16.62 11.52 0.10
C LEU A 327 -17.44 10.31 -0.38
N PRO A 328 -18.68 10.48 -0.87
CA PRO A 328 -19.47 9.39 -1.42
C PRO A 328 -18.80 8.73 -2.62
N LEU A 329 -18.60 7.41 -2.57
CA LEU A 329 -17.94 6.64 -3.62
C LEU A 329 -18.78 5.43 -4.01
N LEU A 330 -18.86 5.11 -5.29
CA LEU A 330 -19.54 3.89 -5.73
C LEU A 330 -18.70 2.65 -5.35
N PRO A 331 -19.19 1.69 -4.55
CA PRO A 331 -18.47 0.45 -4.30
C PRO A 331 -18.21 -0.35 -5.56
N THR A 332 -17.06 -1.03 -5.59
CA THR A 332 -16.70 -1.93 -6.67
C THR A 332 -16.84 -3.38 -6.20
N PRO A 333 -17.56 -4.23 -6.96
CA PRO A 333 -17.84 -5.61 -6.52
C PRO A 333 -16.59 -6.50 -6.62
N PRO A 334 -16.49 -7.57 -5.82
CA PRO A 334 -15.48 -8.60 -6.00
C PRO A 334 -15.49 -9.18 -7.43
N ILE A 335 -14.37 -9.77 -7.84
CA ILE A 335 -14.23 -10.36 -9.19
C ILE A 335 -13.86 -11.85 -9.16
N ASP A 336 -14.18 -12.56 -10.24
CA ASP A 336 -13.75 -13.92 -10.55
C ASP A 336 -13.11 -13.93 -11.94
N PHE A 337 -11.82 -14.22 -11.96
CA PHE A 337 -10.99 -14.39 -13.13
C PHE A 337 -10.21 -15.72 -13.09
N GLY A 338 -10.56 -16.59 -12.13
CA GLY A 338 -10.06 -17.96 -11.99
C GLY A 338 -8.77 -18.13 -11.19
N ALA A 339 -8.18 -17.06 -10.64
CA ALA A 339 -6.88 -17.16 -9.96
C ALA A 339 -6.92 -18.01 -8.69
N TYR A 340 -7.99 -17.92 -7.88
CA TYR A 340 -8.11 -18.73 -6.67
C TYR A 340 -8.25 -20.22 -7.01
N LYS A 341 -9.01 -20.58 -8.05
CA LYS A 341 -9.16 -21.97 -8.52
C LYS A 341 -7.85 -22.51 -9.08
N PHE A 342 -7.16 -21.72 -9.91
CA PHE A 342 -5.84 -22.07 -10.43
C PHE A 342 -4.85 -22.37 -9.29
N CYS A 343 -4.87 -21.55 -8.24
CA CYS A 343 -4.04 -21.73 -7.05
C CYS A 343 -4.40 -22.93 -6.17
N LYS A 344 -5.43 -23.74 -6.48
CA LYS A 344 -5.75 -24.96 -5.71
C LYS A 344 -4.96 -26.18 -6.17
N THR A 345 -4.67 -26.26 -7.46
CA THR A 345 -3.83 -27.31 -8.07
C THR A 345 -2.36 -26.95 -8.03
#